data_AF-A0A7C5AFG0-F1
#
_entry.id   AF-A0A7C5AFG0-F1
#
_cell.length_a   1.000
_cell.length_b   1.000
_cell.length_c   1.000
_cell.angle_alpha   90.00
_cell.angle_beta   90.00
_cell.angle_gamma   90.00
#
_symmetry.space_group_name_H-M   'P 1'
#
loop_
_entity.id
_entity.type
_entity.pdbx_description
1 polymer ?
#
loop_
_entity_poly.entity_id
_entity_poly.type
_entity_poly.pdbx_seq_one_letter_code
_entity_poly.pdbx_strand_id
1 'polypeptide(L)'
;MPFSRQRALAVLFLFILFSACAEVTRRDAAREALRLARGEMKAGRYHRAEAVLESLGRSRRVPPEAELLLGRCFLETKDEAAAVECFYRAEEGAQRTGQTSVEFEAARALGRMAEEAGRRRLALEHFGRAFPSAGSEGARDELSLRMSRLEWELGRRREARAYLSRVRAKTGEAYRQLSALMERKPAREIVPPKRRPEPSPVRSAPGSSRIAPRILPRSLWRAGPVLASGHPTAMTPIHRITVHHAADGDTPPTSKTRAAARLRSYQADHQGRRGWADIGYHFVIDGAGRIWEGRPLVWQGAHAGNADLNRGNIGICLMGNYDRMDVSPAQAKSLTGLLDWLTATYAIGPSDVRGHGELLKTVPGRGTACPGHNLQRFLQHWRSRRQAVVSARKTG
;
A
#
# COMPACT_ATOMS: atom_id res chain seq x y z
N MET A 1 68.95 -7.65 -24.52
CA MET A 1 67.99 -8.64 -23.96
C MET A 1 66.57 -8.35 -24.44
N PRO A 2 66.05 -9.02 -25.47
CA PRO A 2 64.66 -8.92 -25.89
C PRO A 2 63.95 -10.27 -25.67
N PHE A 3 63.66 -10.65 -24.42
CA PHE A 3 63.03 -11.95 -24.11
C PHE A 3 61.78 -11.84 -23.21
N SER A 4 61.32 -10.63 -22.86
CA SER A 4 60.27 -10.45 -21.84
C SER A 4 58.84 -10.24 -22.38
N ARG A 5 58.65 -9.68 -23.59
CA ARG A 5 57.29 -9.39 -24.10
C ARG A 5 56.56 -10.59 -24.72
N GLN A 6 57.26 -11.49 -25.42
CA GLN A 6 56.64 -12.68 -26.03
C GLN A 6 56.20 -13.73 -25.00
N ARG A 7 56.95 -13.90 -23.90
CA ARG A 7 56.55 -14.80 -22.79
C ARG A 7 55.34 -14.28 -22.02
N ALA A 8 55.24 -12.96 -21.80
CA ALA A 8 54.07 -12.37 -21.15
C ALA A 8 52.78 -12.52 -21.98
N LEU A 9 52.87 -12.35 -23.31
CA LEU A 9 51.75 -12.58 -24.22
C LEU A 9 51.35 -14.07 -24.29
N ALA A 10 52.31 -14.99 -24.30
CA ALA A 10 52.04 -16.42 -24.31
C ALA A 10 51.38 -16.90 -23.00
N VAL A 11 51.79 -16.39 -21.84
CA VAL A 11 51.16 -16.69 -20.54
C VAL A 11 49.75 -16.13 -20.48
N LEU A 12 49.54 -14.87 -20.92
CA LEU A 12 48.20 -14.28 -20.97
C LEU A 12 47.26 -15.05 -21.91
N PHE A 13 47.76 -15.50 -23.07
CA PHE A 13 46.99 -16.29 -24.02
C PHE A 13 46.66 -17.69 -23.47
N LEU A 14 47.60 -18.35 -22.79
CA LEU A 14 47.33 -19.63 -22.09
C LEU A 14 46.31 -19.46 -20.95
N PHE A 15 46.38 -18.37 -20.18
CA PHE A 15 45.40 -18.08 -19.12
C PHE A 15 44.00 -17.82 -19.71
N ILE A 16 43.90 -17.09 -20.82
CA ILE A 16 42.64 -16.86 -21.53
C ILE A 16 42.09 -18.19 -22.06
N LEU A 17 42.92 -19.02 -22.68
CA LEU A 17 42.52 -20.35 -23.19
C LEU A 17 42.10 -21.30 -22.07
N PHE A 18 42.82 -21.33 -20.95
CA PHE A 18 42.50 -22.17 -19.79
C PHE A 18 41.19 -21.70 -19.12
N SER A 19 41.02 -20.38 -18.97
CA SER A 19 39.78 -19.79 -18.45
C SER A 19 38.59 -20.07 -19.38
N ALA A 20 38.79 -19.99 -20.70
CA ALA A 20 37.76 -20.31 -21.69
C ALA A 20 37.39 -21.80 -21.68
N CYS A 21 38.38 -22.70 -21.60
CA CYS A 21 38.14 -24.15 -21.53
C CYS A 21 37.44 -24.56 -20.21
N ALA A 22 37.83 -23.95 -19.09
CA ALA A 22 37.15 -24.12 -17.80
C ALA A 22 35.72 -23.55 -17.80
N GLU A 23 35.41 -22.57 -18.64
CA GLU A 23 34.08 -22.00 -18.78
C GLU A 23 33.17 -22.82 -19.71
N VAL A 24 33.72 -23.39 -20.79
CA VAL A 24 33.02 -24.34 -21.68
C VAL A 24 32.62 -25.60 -20.92
N THR A 25 33.56 -26.22 -20.20
CA THR A 25 33.28 -27.42 -19.38
C THR A 25 32.22 -27.18 -18.31
N ARG A 26 32.20 -26.00 -17.68
CA ARG A 26 31.14 -25.61 -16.73
C ARG A 26 29.78 -25.41 -17.40
N ARG A 27 29.74 -24.84 -18.60
CA ARG A 27 28.48 -24.67 -19.35
C ARG A 27 27.89 -26.02 -19.74
N ASP A 28 28.72 -26.98 -20.15
CA ASP A 28 28.27 -28.32 -20.52
C ASP A 28 27.79 -29.11 -19.30
N ALA A 29 28.49 -29.00 -18.16
CA ALA A 29 28.04 -29.58 -16.89
C ALA A 29 26.69 -29.01 -16.44
N ALA A 30 26.50 -27.70 -16.56
CA ALA A 30 25.24 -27.04 -16.20
C ALA A 30 24.08 -27.47 -17.12
N ARG A 31 24.32 -27.61 -18.43
CA ARG A 31 23.32 -28.14 -19.38
C ARG A 31 22.90 -29.57 -19.04
N GLU A 32 23.87 -30.42 -18.70
CA GLU A 32 23.60 -31.81 -18.35
C GLU A 32 22.83 -31.92 -17.03
N ALA A 33 23.22 -31.13 -16.01
CA ALA A 33 22.48 -31.04 -14.75
C ALA A 33 21.01 -30.61 -14.97
N LEU A 34 20.78 -29.58 -15.80
CA LEU A 34 19.42 -29.15 -16.16
C LEU A 34 18.63 -30.26 -16.87
N ARG A 35 19.27 -31.01 -17.77
CA ARG A 35 18.64 -32.14 -18.50
C ARG A 35 18.22 -33.24 -17.52
N LEU A 36 19.14 -33.65 -16.64
CA LEU A 36 18.90 -34.69 -15.63
C LEU A 36 17.81 -34.25 -14.64
N ALA A 37 17.89 -33.03 -14.11
CA ALA A 37 16.91 -32.50 -13.17
C ALA A 37 15.49 -32.47 -13.76
N ARG A 38 15.33 -32.01 -15.01
CA ARG A 38 14.02 -32.07 -15.69
C ARG A 38 13.50 -33.50 -15.84
N GLY A 39 14.38 -34.47 -16.12
CA GLY A 39 14.03 -35.89 -16.18
C GLY A 39 13.51 -36.42 -14.84
N GLU A 40 14.21 -36.10 -13.75
CA GLU A 40 13.81 -36.46 -12.38
C GLU A 40 12.49 -35.80 -11.97
N MET A 41 12.30 -34.50 -12.26
CA MET A 41 11.04 -33.79 -12.00
C MET A 41 9.87 -34.40 -12.77
N LYS A 42 10.06 -34.77 -14.05
CA LYS A 42 9.02 -35.45 -14.85
C LYS A 42 8.64 -36.81 -14.27
N ALA A 43 9.57 -37.48 -13.61
CA ALA A 43 9.33 -38.74 -12.88
C ALA A 43 8.78 -38.54 -11.46
N GLY A 44 8.51 -37.30 -11.02
CA GLY A 44 8.04 -36.99 -9.67
C GLY A 44 9.11 -37.12 -8.57
N ARG A 45 10.39 -37.24 -8.94
CA ARG A 45 11.51 -37.48 -8.02
C ARG A 45 12.19 -36.15 -7.65
N TYR A 46 11.44 -35.25 -7.01
CA TYR A 46 11.88 -33.88 -6.75
C TYR A 46 13.15 -33.76 -5.88
N HIS A 47 13.31 -34.60 -4.86
CA HIS A 47 14.54 -34.63 -4.05
C HIS A 47 15.80 -35.02 -4.86
N ARG A 48 15.66 -35.85 -5.91
CA ARG A 48 16.78 -36.19 -6.79
C ARG A 48 17.10 -35.05 -7.74
N ALA A 49 16.08 -34.38 -8.27
CA ALA A 49 16.25 -33.18 -9.08
C ALA A 49 16.92 -32.05 -8.28
N GLU A 50 16.51 -31.84 -7.03
CA GLU A 50 17.10 -30.91 -6.07
C GLU A 50 18.60 -31.20 -5.89
N ALA A 51 18.98 -32.44 -5.54
CA ALA A 51 20.37 -32.81 -5.34
C ALA A 51 21.24 -32.57 -6.60
N VAL A 52 20.70 -32.85 -7.79
CA VAL A 52 21.39 -32.58 -9.06
C VAL A 52 21.59 -31.07 -9.26
N LEU A 53 20.58 -30.24 -8.98
CA LEU A 53 20.66 -28.79 -9.15
C LEU A 53 21.59 -28.14 -8.11
N GLU A 54 21.55 -28.61 -6.86
CA GLU A 54 22.44 -28.11 -5.80
C GLU A 54 23.91 -28.42 -6.06
N SER A 55 24.22 -29.48 -6.83
CA SER A 55 25.60 -29.79 -7.24
C SER A 55 26.27 -28.67 -8.07
N LEU A 56 25.48 -27.76 -8.65
CA LEU A 56 25.97 -26.57 -9.34
C LEU A 56 26.46 -25.47 -8.39
N GLY A 57 26.21 -25.62 -7.08
CA GLY A 57 26.56 -24.66 -6.03
C GLY A 57 25.59 -23.48 -5.91
N ARG A 58 25.91 -22.51 -5.05
CA ARG A 58 25.08 -21.31 -4.77
C ARG A 58 25.84 -20.01 -5.08
N SER A 59 26.21 -19.80 -6.34
CA SER A 59 26.98 -18.62 -6.79
C SER A 59 26.25 -17.84 -7.88
N ARG A 60 26.66 -16.57 -8.13
CA ARG A 60 26.15 -15.75 -9.25
C ARG A 60 26.35 -16.37 -10.65
N ARG A 61 27.07 -17.49 -10.74
CA ARG A 61 27.36 -18.23 -11.98
C ARG A 61 26.37 -19.37 -12.26
N VAL A 62 25.47 -19.68 -11.32
CA VAL A 62 24.41 -20.68 -11.53
C VAL A 62 23.44 -20.15 -12.60
N PRO A 63 23.06 -20.97 -13.60
CA PRO A 63 22.08 -20.55 -14.60
C PRO A 63 20.74 -20.16 -13.95
N PRO A 64 20.11 -19.06 -14.37
CA PRO A 64 18.79 -18.65 -13.84
C PRO A 64 17.74 -19.75 -13.93
N GLU A 65 17.80 -20.56 -14.99
CA GLU A 65 16.92 -21.71 -15.18
C GLU A 65 17.10 -22.78 -14.11
N ALA A 66 18.32 -23.00 -13.62
CA ALA A 66 18.57 -23.97 -12.55
C ALA A 66 17.93 -23.51 -11.24
N GLU A 67 18.05 -22.22 -10.90
CA GLU A 67 17.38 -21.61 -9.74
C GLU A 67 15.84 -21.70 -9.88
N LEU A 68 15.30 -21.49 -11.08
CA LEU A 68 13.87 -21.64 -11.33
C LEU A 68 13.39 -23.08 -11.08
N LEU A 69 14.12 -24.09 -11.57
CA LEU A 69 13.78 -25.49 -11.35
C LEU A 69 13.94 -25.90 -9.88
N LEU A 70 14.97 -25.38 -9.21
CA LEU A 70 15.21 -25.65 -7.80
C LEU A 70 14.08 -25.08 -6.94
N GLY A 71 13.63 -23.86 -7.21
CA GLY A 71 12.47 -23.27 -6.54
C GLY A 71 11.19 -24.09 -6.72
N ARG A 72 10.99 -24.70 -7.91
CA ARG A 72 9.87 -25.63 -8.15
C ARG A 72 10.00 -26.92 -7.34
N CYS A 73 11.20 -27.47 -7.21
CA CYS A 73 11.42 -28.65 -6.36
C CYS A 73 11.06 -28.33 -4.90
N PHE A 74 11.49 -27.17 -4.38
CA PHE A 74 11.17 -26.75 -3.02
C PHE A 74 9.68 -26.54 -2.75
N LEU A 75 8.92 -26.06 -3.74
CA LEU A 75 7.45 -26.00 -3.61
C LEU A 75 6.83 -27.39 -3.42
N GLU A 76 7.27 -28.38 -4.19
CA GLU A 76 6.76 -29.76 -4.10
C GLU A 76 7.17 -30.44 -2.79
N THR A 77 8.36 -30.11 -2.28
CA THR A 77 8.83 -30.59 -0.97
C THR A 77 8.36 -29.73 0.21
N LYS A 78 7.48 -28.74 -0.05
CA LYS A 78 6.87 -27.84 0.94
C LYS A 78 7.85 -26.94 1.72
N ASP A 79 9.00 -26.63 1.14
CA ASP A 79 9.91 -25.59 1.65
C ASP A 79 9.66 -24.26 0.92
N GLU A 80 8.62 -23.55 1.34
CA GLU A 80 8.23 -22.29 0.72
C GLU A 80 9.32 -21.20 0.84
N ALA A 81 10.07 -21.20 1.95
CA ALA A 81 11.11 -20.19 2.18
C ALA A 81 12.26 -20.37 1.19
N ALA A 82 12.75 -21.61 1.02
CA ALA A 82 13.78 -21.91 0.04
C ALA A 82 13.30 -21.67 -1.41
N ALA A 83 12.02 -21.97 -1.70
CA ALA A 83 11.43 -21.70 -3.00
C ALA A 83 11.46 -20.20 -3.36
N VAL A 84 11.05 -19.33 -2.44
CA VAL A 84 11.06 -17.87 -2.64
C VAL A 84 12.47 -17.38 -2.96
N GLU A 85 13.48 -17.80 -2.19
CA GLU A 85 14.88 -17.41 -2.40
C GLU A 85 15.42 -17.84 -3.77
N CYS A 86 15.02 -19.03 -4.22
CA CYS A 86 15.41 -19.53 -5.54
C CYS A 86 14.72 -18.73 -6.66
N PHE A 87 13.44 -18.40 -6.53
CA PHE A 87 12.73 -17.61 -7.55
C PHE A 87 13.25 -16.18 -7.64
N TYR A 88 13.62 -15.53 -6.54
CA TYR A 88 14.28 -14.21 -6.60
C TYR A 88 15.62 -14.29 -7.34
N ARG A 89 16.46 -15.28 -7.03
CA ARG A 89 17.73 -15.49 -7.75
C ARG A 89 17.52 -15.79 -9.23
N ALA A 90 16.50 -16.57 -9.57
CA ALA A 90 16.12 -16.86 -10.95
C ALA A 90 15.66 -15.57 -11.69
N GLU A 91 14.80 -14.76 -11.08
CA GLU A 91 14.32 -13.49 -11.65
C GLU A 91 15.50 -12.53 -11.92
N GLU A 92 16.34 -12.27 -10.91
CA GLU A 92 17.49 -11.38 -11.03
C GLU A 92 18.54 -11.90 -12.04
N GLY A 93 18.79 -13.21 -12.05
CA GLY A 93 19.69 -13.85 -12.99
C GLY A 93 19.17 -13.76 -14.43
N ALA A 94 17.87 -13.98 -14.63
CA ALA A 94 17.22 -13.93 -15.93
C ALA A 94 17.24 -12.51 -16.51
N GLN A 95 16.96 -11.49 -15.68
CA GLN A 95 17.05 -10.08 -16.07
C GLN A 95 18.45 -9.70 -16.54
N ARG A 96 19.50 -10.13 -15.82
CA ARG A 96 20.90 -9.88 -16.21
C ARG A 96 21.29 -10.55 -17.52
N THR A 97 20.65 -11.67 -17.87
CA THR A 97 21.02 -12.49 -19.04
C THR A 97 20.02 -12.42 -20.19
N GLY A 98 18.96 -11.62 -20.07
CA GLY A 98 17.93 -11.47 -21.10
C GLY A 98 17.01 -12.70 -21.28
N GLN A 99 16.92 -13.59 -20.28
CA GLN A 99 16.10 -14.80 -20.36
C GLN A 99 14.63 -14.53 -19.97
N THR A 100 13.88 -13.89 -20.88
CA THR A 100 12.50 -13.43 -20.63
C THR A 100 11.54 -14.54 -20.17
N SER A 101 11.67 -15.76 -20.69
CA SER A 101 10.84 -16.89 -20.26
C SER A 101 11.09 -17.28 -18.80
N VAL A 102 12.36 -17.28 -18.36
CA VAL A 102 12.73 -17.61 -16.97
C VAL A 102 12.28 -16.48 -16.04
N GLU A 103 12.47 -15.22 -16.44
CA GLU A 103 12.00 -14.05 -15.70
C GLU A 103 10.48 -14.12 -15.48
N PHE A 104 9.72 -14.36 -16.55
CA PHE A 104 8.27 -14.50 -16.48
C PHE A 104 7.85 -15.61 -15.51
N GLU A 105 8.44 -16.80 -15.62
CA GLU A 105 8.07 -17.94 -14.77
C GLU A 105 8.42 -17.71 -13.29
N ALA A 106 9.57 -17.10 -13.00
CA ALA A 106 10.00 -16.78 -11.64
C ALA A 106 9.08 -15.71 -11.01
N ALA A 107 8.86 -14.60 -11.71
CA ALA A 107 7.99 -13.52 -11.25
C ALA A 107 6.53 -14.01 -11.08
N ARG A 108 6.03 -14.84 -12.00
CA ARG A 108 4.70 -15.45 -11.89
C ARG A 108 4.59 -16.37 -10.67
N ALA A 109 5.63 -17.17 -10.37
CA ALA A 109 5.65 -18.03 -9.19
C ALA A 109 5.62 -17.23 -7.89
N LEU A 110 6.49 -16.21 -7.75
CA LEU A 110 6.49 -15.30 -6.61
C LEU A 110 5.13 -14.61 -6.42
N GLY A 111 4.50 -14.19 -7.50
CA GLY A 111 3.16 -13.60 -7.47
C GLY A 111 2.09 -14.54 -6.92
N ARG A 112 2.10 -15.82 -7.33
CA ARG A 112 1.16 -16.84 -6.81
C ARG A 112 1.38 -17.11 -5.33
N MET A 113 2.63 -17.27 -4.90
CA MET A 113 2.95 -17.49 -3.48
C MET A 113 2.50 -16.29 -2.62
N ALA A 114 2.73 -15.07 -3.10
CA ALA A 114 2.25 -13.87 -2.43
C ALA A 114 0.71 -13.78 -2.39
N GLU A 115 0.03 -14.21 -3.45
CA GLU A 115 -1.44 -14.27 -3.51
C GLU A 115 -2.01 -15.28 -2.49
N GLU A 116 -1.44 -16.48 -2.42
CA GLU A 116 -1.81 -17.55 -1.49
C GLU A 116 -1.55 -17.16 -0.03
N ALA A 117 -0.40 -16.55 0.26
CA ALA A 117 -0.08 -15.97 1.57
C ALA A 117 -0.93 -14.72 1.91
N GLY A 118 -1.79 -14.31 0.99
CA GLY A 118 -2.72 -13.21 1.16
C GLY A 118 -2.12 -11.81 1.08
N ARG A 119 -0.90 -11.68 0.58
CA ARG A 119 -0.14 -10.44 0.40
C ARG A 119 -0.48 -9.81 -0.96
N ARG A 120 -1.74 -9.36 -1.12
CA ARG A 120 -2.31 -8.87 -2.41
C ARG A 120 -1.45 -7.85 -3.16
N ARG A 121 -0.87 -6.87 -2.44
CA ARG A 121 -0.01 -5.84 -3.04
C ARG A 121 1.31 -6.40 -3.57
N LEU A 122 1.92 -7.33 -2.84
CA LEU A 122 3.15 -7.99 -3.25
C LEU A 122 2.89 -8.88 -4.47
N ALA A 123 1.76 -9.61 -4.48
CA ALA A 123 1.34 -10.39 -5.64
C ALA A 123 1.20 -9.53 -6.90
N LEU A 124 0.56 -8.36 -6.80
CA LEU A 124 0.44 -7.40 -7.89
C LEU A 124 1.79 -6.87 -8.39
N GLU A 125 2.75 -6.63 -7.49
CA GLU A 125 4.09 -6.21 -7.86
C GLU A 125 4.78 -7.27 -8.74
N HIS A 126 4.77 -8.52 -8.29
CA HIS A 126 5.35 -9.64 -9.02
C HIS A 126 4.64 -9.92 -10.35
N PHE A 127 3.30 -9.95 -10.38
CA PHE A 127 2.57 -10.12 -11.63
C PHE A 127 2.78 -8.95 -12.60
N GLY A 128 2.93 -7.73 -12.08
CA GLY A 128 3.28 -6.54 -12.86
C GLY A 128 4.65 -6.67 -13.52
N ARG A 129 5.65 -7.25 -12.84
CA ARG A 129 6.97 -7.57 -13.42
C ARG A 129 6.92 -8.72 -14.42
N ALA A 130 6.09 -9.74 -14.18
CA ALA A 130 5.92 -10.85 -15.11
C ALA A 130 5.24 -10.42 -16.43
N PHE A 131 4.33 -9.44 -16.37
CA PHE A 131 3.46 -9.10 -17.49
C PHE A 131 4.17 -8.77 -18.83
N PRO A 132 5.23 -7.95 -18.87
CA PRO A 132 5.96 -7.65 -20.10
C PRO A 132 6.65 -8.88 -20.71
N SER A 133 7.12 -9.80 -19.86
CA SER A 133 7.87 -11.00 -20.27
C SER A 133 6.97 -12.19 -20.63
N ALA A 134 5.64 -12.02 -20.56
CA ALA A 134 4.66 -13.04 -20.95
C ALA A 134 4.74 -13.36 -22.45
N GLY A 135 5.16 -14.59 -22.77
CA GLY A 135 5.43 -15.05 -24.13
C GLY A 135 4.20 -15.45 -24.96
N SER A 136 3.02 -15.60 -24.36
CA SER A 136 1.80 -15.99 -25.05
C SER A 136 0.61 -15.10 -24.68
N GLU A 137 -0.38 -15.05 -25.57
CA GLU A 137 -1.64 -14.34 -25.31
C GLU A 137 -2.37 -14.92 -24.09
N GLY A 138 -2.41 -16.26 -23.97
CA GLY A 138 -3.01 -16.93 -22.81
C GLY A 138 -2.32 -16.56 -21.48
N ALA A 139 -1.00 -16.42 -21.47
CA ALA A 139 -0.27 -15.98 -20.27
C ALA A 139 -0.60 -14.53 -19.88
N ARG A 140 -0.75 -13.64 -20.86
CA ARG A 140 -1.16 -12.24 -20.62
C ARG A 140 -2.58 -12.15 -20.11
N ASP A 141 -3.48 -12.96 -20.66
CA ASP A 141 -4.87 -13.06 -20.20
C ASP A 141 -4.94 -13.60 -18.76
N GLU A 142 -4.16 -14.66 -18.42
CA GLU A 142 -4.06 -15.20 -17.07
C GLU A 142 -3.64 -14.11 -16.07
N LEU A 143 -2.53 -13.43 -16.34
CA LEU A 143 -2.02 -12.36 -15.48
C LEU A 143 -3.00 -11.18 -15.39
N SER A 144 -3.63 -10.79 -16.50
CA SER A 144 -4.62 -9.71 -16.51
C SER A 144 -5.82 -10.04 -15.63
N LEU A 145 -6.32 -11.28 -15.68
CA LEU A 145 -7.42 -11.73 -14.83
C LEU A 145 -7.03 -11.74 -13.34
N ARG A 146 -5.86 -12.28 -13.00
CA ARG A 146 -5.35 -12.29 -11.62
C ARG A 146 -5.18 -10.87 -11.08
N MET A 147 -4.46 -10.00 -11.81
CA MET A 147 -4.27 -8.61 -11.42
C MET A 147 -5.60 -7.88 -11.29
N SER A 148 -6.53 -8.09 -12.23
CA SER A 148 -7.88 -7.52 -12.16
C SER A 148 -8.63 -7.91 -10.89
N ARG A 149 -8.58 -9.19 -10.50
CA ARG A 149 -9.17 -9.70 -9.25
C ARG A 149 -8.50 -9.09 -8.02
N LEU A 150 -7.17 -9.07 -7.96
CA LEU A 150 -6.42 -8.49 -6.83
C LEU A 150 -6.71 -7.00 -6.66
N GLU A 151 -6.77 -6.25 -7.76
CA GLU A 151 -7.16 -4.84 -7.74
C GLU A 151 -8.60 -4.64 -7.24
N TRP A 152 -9.52 -5.54 -7.62
CA TRP A 152 -10.89 -5.55 -7.15
C TRP A 152 -10.98 -5.80 -5.63
N GLU A 153 -10.25 -6.79 -5.12
CA GLU A 153 -10.14 -7.10 -3.68
C GLU A 153 -9.58 -5.93 -2.88
N LEU A 154 -8.61 -5.20 -3.44
CA LEU A 154 -8.03 -3.99 -2.84
C LEU A 154 -8.94 -2.75 -2.95
N GLY A 155 -10.13 -2.87 -3.55
CA GLY A 155 -11.05 -1.75 -3.76
C GLY A 155 -10.63 -0.77 -4.87
N ARG A 156 -9.57 -1.07 -5.62
CA ARG A 156 -9.05 -0.26 -6.72
C ARG A 156 -9.81 -0.56 -8.02
N ARG A 157 -11.08 -0.14 -8.04
CA ARG A 157 -12.06 -0.53 -9.08
C ARG A 157 -11.67 -0.08 -10.50
N ARG A 158 -10.99 1.07 -10.64
CA ARG A 158 -10.57 1.60 -11.94
C ARG A 158 -9.48 0.72 -12.54
N GLU A 159 -8.48 0.39 -11.73
CA GLU A 159 -7.35 -0.47 -12.07
C GLU A 159 -7.85 -1.87 -12.38
N ALA A 160 -8.75 -2.40 -11.54
CA ALA A 160 -9.39 -3.69 -11.73
C ALA A 160 -10.05 -3.82 -13.11
N ARG A 161 -10.84 -2.81 -13.51
CA ARG A 161 -11.46 -2.75 -14.84
C ARG A 161 -10.45 -2.58 -15.97
N ALA A 162 -9.39 -1.80 -15.75
CA ALA A 162 -8.34 -1.58 -16.74
C ALA A 162 -7.58 -2.88 -17.06
N TYR A 163 -7.32 -3.73 -16.06
CA TYR A 163 -6.76 -5.06 -16.29
C TYR A 163 -7.76 -6.01 -16.94
N LEU A 164 -9.04 -6.00 -16.53
CA LEU A 164 -10.06 -6.83 -17.16
C LEU A 164 -10.20 -6.51 -18.66
N SER A 165 -10.12 -5.23 -19.04
CA SER A 165 -10.22 -4.81 -20.45
C SER A 165 -9.04 -5.27 -21.32
N ARG A 166 -7.92 -5.68 -20.71
CA ARG A 166 -6.76 -6.21 -21.44
C ARG A 166 -6.92 -7.68 -21.83
N VAL A 167 -7.88 -8.39 -21.22
CA VAL A 167 -8.15 -9.80 -21.52
C VAL A 167 -8.75 -9.91 -22.92
N ARG A 168 -8.12 -10.71 -23.79
CA ARG A 168 -8.54 -10.88 -25.19
C ARG A 168 -9.54 -11.99 -25.39
N ALA A 169 -9.31 -13.16 -24.80
CA ALA A 169 -10.13 -14.34 -25.05
C ALA A 169 -11.59 -14.17 -24.59
N LYS A 170 -11.86 -13.30 -23.60
CA LYS A 170 -13.19 -12.88 -23.06
C LYS A 170 -14.28 -13.97 -22.88
N THR A 171 -13.90 -15.23 -22.91
CA THR A 171 -14.82 -16.39 -22.99
C THR A 171 -14.67 -17.33 -21.79
N GLY A 172 -13.48 -17.34 -21.17
CA GLY A 172 -13.18 -18.16 -20.01
C GLY A 172 -14.10 -17.88 -18.81
N GLU A 173 -14.36 -18.91 -18.01
CA GLU A 173 -15.21 -18.80 -16.81
C GLU A 173 -14.71 -17.73 -15.85
N ALA A 174 -13.40 -17.67 -15.59
CA ALA A 174 -12.79 -16.65 -14.75
C ALA A 174 -13.08 -15.22 -15.25
N TYR A 175 -13.04 -15.00 -16.57
CA TYR A 175 -13.43 -13.71 -17.15
C TYR A 175 -14.91 -13.44 -16.95
N ARG A 176 -15.80 -14.41 -17.25
CA ARG A 176 -17.25 -14.25 -17.10
C ARG A 176 -17.64 -13.93 -15.65
N GLN A 177 -17.11 -14.68 -14.69
CA GLN A 177 -17.36 -14.46 -13.27
C GLN A 177 -16.87 -13.07 -12.84
N LEU A 178 -15.67 -12.68 -13.25
CA LEU A 178 -15.09 -11.40 -12.88
C LEU A 178 -15.80 -10.22 -13.56
N SER A 179 -16.15 -10.33 -14.85
CA SER A 179 -16.94 -9.32 -15.58
C SER A 179 -18.31 -9.14 -14.93
N ALA A 180 -19.02 -10.23 -14.65
CA ALA A 180 -20.31 -10.18 -13.97
C ALA A 180 -20.19 -9.53 -12.57
N LEU A 181 -19.13 -9.85 -11.82
CA LEU A 181 -18.85 -9.22 -10.53
C LEU A 181 -18.62 -7.71 -10.66
N MET A 182 -17.98 -7.26 -11.73
CA MET A 182 -17.68 -5.84 -11.98
C MET A 182 -18.83 -5.06 -12.61
N GLU A 183 -19.69 -5.73 -13.36
CA GLU A 183 -20.91 -5.19 -13.99
C GLU A 183 -22.08 -5.08 -13.04
N ARG A 184 -22.09 -5.86 -11.94
CA ARG A 184 -22.99 -5.62 -10.83
C ARG A 184 -22.84 -4.16 -10.43
N LYS A 185 -23.85 -3.34 -10.77
CA LYS A 185 -24.05 -2.05 -10.12
C LYS A 185 -23.89 -2.37 -8.65
N PRO A 186 -22.91 -1.78 -7.95
CA PRO A 186 -22.85 -1.98 -6.52
C PRO A 186 -24.24 -1.58 -6.05
N ALA A 187 -24.97 -2.53 -5.47
CA ALA A 187 -26.08 -2.15 -4.63
C ALA A 187 -25.48 -1.05 -3.75
N ARG A 188 -26.17 0.10 -3.66
CA ARG A 188 -25.89 1.04 -2.59
C ARG A 188 -26.31 0.32 -1.31
N GLU A 189 -25.55 -0.69 -0.94
CA GLU A 189 -25.72 -1.45 0.26
C GLU A 189 -25.17 -0.54 1.33
N ILE A 190 -26.13 0.13 1.96
CA ILE A 190 -25.90 1.05 3.04
C ILE A 190 -25.43 0.20 4.20
N VAL A 191 -24.20 0.40 4.65
CA VAL A 191 -23.75 -0.32 5.84
C VAL A 191 -24.43 0.32 7.05
N PRO A 192 -25.27 -0.41 7.80
CA PRO A 192 -25.85 0.13 9.01
C PRO A 192 -24.71 0.49 9.99
N PRO A 193 -24.82 1.60 10.73
CA PRO A 193 -23.78 2.00 11.65
C PRO A 193 -23.60 0.91 12.71
N LYS A 194 -22.39 0.33 12.79
CA LYS A 194 -21.97 -0.45 13.97
C LYS A 194 -21.95 0.48 15.18
N ARG A 195 -22.06 -0.04 16.42
CA ARG A 195 -21.98 0.81 17.63
C ARG A 195 -20.70 1.66 17.59
N ARG A 196 -20.82 2.94 17.98
CA ARG A 196 -19.68 3.85 18.10
C ARG A 196 -18.66 3.24 19.07
N PRO A 197 -17.35 3.28 18.78
CA PRO A 197 -16.36 2.85 19.76
C PRO A 197 -16.63 3.61 21.06
N GLU A 198 -16.91 2.85 22.13
CA GLU A 198 -17.20 3.43 23.42
C GLU A 198 -15.95 4.16 23.91
N PRO A 199 -16.10 5.37 24.49
CA PRO A 199 -14.98 6.04 25.12
C PRO A 199 -14.43 5.13 26.23
N SER A 200 -13.12 4.90 26.24
CA SER A 200 -12.48 4.11 27.29
C SER A 200 -12.82 4.70 28.66
N PRO A 201 -13.26 3.90 29.65
CA PRO A 201 -13.33 4.39 31.01
C PRO A 201 -11.88 4.54 31.51
N VAL A 202 -11.52 5.74 32.00
CA VAL A 202 -10.44 6.07 32.97
C VAL A 202 -9.69 7.38 32.62
N ARG A 203 -9.48 8.19 33.69
CA ARG A 203 -8.78 9.49 33.87
C ARG A 203 -8.39 10.30 32.63
N SER A 204 -9.10 11.42 32.47
CA SER A 204 -8.88 12.49 31.51
C SER A 204 -7.42 12.96 31.43
N ALA A 205 -6.93 13.21 30.22
CA ALA A 205 -5.73 14.01 30.01
C ALA A 205 -5.90 15.41 30.66
N PRO A 206 -4.94 15.92 31.45
CA PRO A 206 -5.11 17.19 32.16
C PRO A 206 -5.10 18.41 31.21
N GLY A 207 -6.08 19.31 31.36
CA GLY A 207 -6.12 20.60 30.63
C GLY A 207 -7.01 20.63 29.39
N SER A 208 -7.75 19.56 29.11
CA SER A 208 -8.69 19.46 28.00
C SER A 208 -10.13 19.79 28.42
N SER A 209 -10.86 20.59 27.64
CA SER A 209 -12.29 20.84 27.87
C SER A 209 -13.10 19.55 27.68
N ARG A 210 -13.95 19.22 28.66
CA ARG A 210 -14.95 18.13 28.53
C ARG A 210 -16.21 18.56 27.77
N ILE A 211 -16.36 19.85 27.48
CA ILE A 211 -17.53 20.37 26.76
C ILE A 211 -17.37 20.00 25.29
N ALA A 212 -18.24 19.11 24.81
CA ALA A 212 -18.28 18.74 23.41
C ALA A 212 -18.58 19.97 22.54
N PRO A 213 -17.77 20.25 21.51
CA PRO A 213 -18.08 21.34 20.59
C PRO A 213 -19.34 21.01 19.79
N ARG A 214 -20.04 22.05 19.31
CA ARG A 214 -21.19 21.86 18.42
C ARG A 214 -20.72 21.28 17.08
N ILE A 215 -21.04 20.01 16.85
CA ILE A 215 -20.80 19.29 15.59
C ILE A 215 -22.09 19.30 14.77
N LEU A 216 -22.03 19.79 13.54
CA LEU A 216 -23.14 19.78 12.60
C LEU A 216 -23.25 18.38 11.99
N PRO A 217 -24.38 17.66 12.19
CA PRO A 217 -24.48 16.27 11.78
C PRO A 217 -24.53 16.10 10.27
N ARG A 218 -24.32 14.87 9.82
CA ARG A 218 -24.38 14.46 8.40
C ARG A 218 -25.65 14.89 7.67
N SER A 219 -26.79 14.89 8.36
CA SER A 219 -28.08 15.32 7.80
C SER A 219 -28.07 16.78 7.34
N LEU A 220 -27.33 17.67 8.01
CA LEU A 220 -27.31 19.10 7.68
C LEU A 220 -26.55 19.43 6.39
N TRP A 221 -25.67 18.54 5.92
CA TRP A 221 -25.02 18.70 4.62
C TRP A 221 -25.53 17.70 3.57
N ARG A 222 -26.58 16.94 3.91
CA ARG A 222 -27.19 15.90 3.06
C ARG A 222 -26.16 14.87 2.62
N ALA A 223 -25.40 14.35 3.57
CA ALA A 223 -24.42 13.30 3.32
C ALA A 223 -25.06 12.07 2.67
N GLY A 224 -24.42 11.54 1.63
CA GLY A 224 -24.72 10.20 1.13
C GLY A 224 -24.41 9.12 2.18
N PRO A 225 -24.86 7.88 1.97
CA PRO A 225 -24.56 6.77 2.87
C PRO A 225 -23.08 6.38 2.84
N VAL A 226 -22.65 5.63 3.85
CA VAL A 226 -21.40 4.87 3.80
C VAL A 226 -21.63 3.65 2.89
N LEU A 227 -20.82 3.52 1.84
CA LEU A 227 -20.97 2.48 0.81
C LEU A 227 -20.21 1.22 1.18
N ALA A 228 -20.89 0.06 1.17
CA ALA A 228 -20.23 -1.24 1.32
C ALA A 228 -19.16 -1.49 0.27
N SER A 229 -19.35 -0.97 -0.96
CA SER A 229 -18.42 -1.15 -2.08
C SER A 229 -17.02 -0.57 -1.85
N GLY A 230 -16.88 0.36 -0.89
CA GLY A 230 -15.60 0.91 -0.45
C GLY A 230 -15.01 0.21 0.78
N HIS A 231 -15.53 -0.97 1.13
CA HIS A 231 -15.03 -1.87 2.17
C HIS A 231 -14.72 -1.17 3.50
N PRO A 232 -15.71 -0.50 4.14
CA PRO A 232 -15.46 0.22 5.37
C PRO A 232 -15.03 -0.74 6.49
N THR A 233 -13.90 -0.44 7.13
CA THR A 233 -13.38 -1.20 8.27
C THR A 233 -13.84 -0.56 9.57
N ALA A 234 -14.27 -1.36 10.55
CA ALA A 234 -14.69 -0.85 11.85
C ALA A 234 -13.55 -0.11 12.55
N MET A 235 -13.88 0.99 13.24
CA MET A 235 -12.91 1.74 14.03
C MET A 235 -12.37 0.88 15.18
N THR A 236 -11.07 0.95 15.38
CA THR A 236 -10.33 0.31 16.49
C THR A 236 -10.18 1.31 17.65
N PRO A 237 -9.66 0.91 18.83
CA PRO A 237 -9.42 1.86 19.91
C PRO A 237 -8.69 3.11 19.40
N ILE A 238 -9.30 4.27 19.62
CA ILE A 238 -8.80 5.53 19.10
C ILE A 238 -7.61 5.96 19.94
N HIS A 239 -6.47 6.21 19.30
CA HIS A 239 -5.22 6.55 20.00
C HIS A 239 -4.41 7.65 19.29
N ARG A 240 -4.91 8.24 18.20
CA ARG A 240 -4.25 9.36 17.51
C ARG A 240 -5.22 10.24 16.72
N ILE A 241 -4.77 11.46 16.40
CA ILE A 241 -5.50 12.42 15.57
C ILE A 241 -4.55 12.92 14.46
N THR A 242 -5.05 12.97 13.22
CA THR A 242 -4.33 13.57 12.09
C THR A 242 -5.09 14.75 11.52
N VAL A 243 -4.44 15.90 11.44
CA VAL A 243 -5.02 17.13 10.92
C VAL A 243 -4.55 17.37 9.48
N HIS A 244 -5.50 17.78 8.64
CA HIS A 244 -5.37 18.00 7.21
C HIS A 244 -5.88 19.38 6.82
N HIS A 245 -5.46 19.83 5.64
CA HIS A 245 -6.19 20.85 4.88
C HIS A 245 -6.86 20.22 3.66
N ALA A 246 -7.85 20.88 3.09
CA ALA A 246 -8.50 20.42 1.85
C ALA A 246 -7.69 20.78 0.60
N ALA A 247 -6.81 21.78 0.68
CA ALA A 247 -6.06 22.35 -0.43
C ALA A 247 -6.97 22.83 -1.58
N ASP A 248 -8.17 23.31 -1.26
CA ASP A 248 -9.25 23.58 -2.21
C ASP A 248 -9.46 25.07 -2.54
N GLY A 249 -8.42 25.89 -2.30
CA GLY A 249 -8.38 27.31 -2.63
C GLY A 249 -8.10 28.21 -1.42
N ASP A 250 -7.98 29.50 -1.68
CA ASP A 250 -7.58 30.49 -0.67
C ASP A 250 -8.77 31.24 -0.04
N THR A 251 -9.97 30.75 -0.29
CA THR A 251 -11.22 31.39 0.16
C THR A 251 -12.22 30.32 0.61
N PRO A 252 -12.00 29.71 1.78
CA PRO A 252 -12.88 28.67 2.28
C PRO A 252 -14.29 29.25 2.53
N PRO A 253 -15.36 28.52 2.17
CA PRO A 253 -16.71 29.06 2.23
C PRO A 253 -17.12 29.33 3.68
N THR A 254 -17.56 30.56 3.94
CA THR A 254 -18.16 30.97 5.23
C THR A 254 -19.67 30.74 5.27
N SER A 255 -20.33 30.74 4.11
CA SER A 255 -21.75 30.37 3.97
C SER A 255 -21.99 28.89 4.28
N LYS A 256 -22.99 28.61 5.13
CA LYS A 256 -23.38 27.24 5.51
C LYS A 256 -23.77 26.37 4.32
N THR A 257 -24.51 26.93 3.37
CA THR A 257 -24.94 26.23 2.16
C THR A 257 -23.75 25.89 1.25
N ARG A 258 -22.83 26.84 1.06
CA ARG A 258 -21.63 26.61 0.25
C ARG A 258 -20.67 25.61 0.91
N ALA A 259 -20.50 25.67 2.23
CA ALA A 259 -19.73 24.68 2.97
C ALA A 259 -20.36 23.28 2.82
N ALA A 260 -21.67 23.15 3.02
CA ALA A 260 -22.37 21.87 2.82
C ALA A 260 -22.21 21.32 1.39
N ALA A 261 -22.28 22.19 0.36
CA ALA A 261 -22.01 21.80 -1.02
C ALA A 261 -20.56 21.31 -1.22
N ARG A 262 -19.59 21.97 -0.57
CA ARG A 262 -18.19 21.56 -0.61
C ARG A 262 -17.98 20.18 0.06
N LEU A 263 -18.60 19.91 1.22
CA LEU A 263 -18.57 18.57 1.83
C LEU A 263 -19.12 17.49 0.88
N ARG A 264 -20.25 17.75 0.21
CA ARG A 264 -20.80 16.81 -0.79
C ARG A 264 -19.83 16.58 -1.95
N SER A 265 -19.13 17.61 -2.42
CA SER A 265 -18.13 17.46 -3.47
C SER A 265 -16.94 16.58 -3.03
N TYR A 266 -16.48 16.72 -1.78
CA TYR A 266 -15.44 15.84 -1.24
C TYR A 266 -15.93 14.38 -1.13
N GLN A 267 -17.14 14.17 -0.64
CA GLN A 267 -17.72 12.82 -0.56
C GLN A 267 -17.85 12.18 -1.95
N ALA A 268 -18.32 12.94 -2.94
CA ALA A 268 -18.45 12.47 -4.32
C ALA A 268 -17.09 12.14 -4.96
N ASP A 269 -16.05 12.97 -4.76
CA ASP A 269 -14.69 12.67 -5.22
C ASP A 269 -14.15 11.38 -4.58
N HIS A 270 -14.28 11.28 -3.26
CA HIS A 270 -13.76 10.14 -2.50
C HIS A 270 -14.48 8.83 -2.84
N GLN A 271 -15.81 8.83 -2.95
CA GLN A 271 -16.57 7.63 -3.32
C GLN A 271 -16.43 7.30 -4.81
N GLY A 272 -16.55 8.30 -5.68
CA GLY A 272 -16.57 8.12 -7.12
C GLY A 272 -15.19 7.85 -7.70
N ARG A 273 -14.24 8.77 -7.50
CA ARG A 273 -12.91 8.67 -8.11
C ARG A 273 -11.95 7.79 -7.32
N ARG A 274 -11.99 7.85 -5.98
CA ARG A 274 -11.05 7.10 -5.11
C ARG A 274 -11.58 5.75 -4.65
N GLY A 275 -12.86 5.45 -4.90
CA GLY A 275 -13.48 4.17 -4.54
C GLY A 275 -13.64 3.96 -3.03
N TRP A 276 -13.60 5.02 -2.22
CA TRP A 276 -13.71 4.92 -0.76
C TRP A 276 -15.16 4.74 -0.33
N ALA A 277 -15.36 4.19 0.88
CA ALA A 277 -16.71 3.99 1.42
C ALA A 277 -17.46 5.30 1.68
N ASP A 278 -16.74 6.38 1.99
CA ASP A 278 -17.28 7.68 2.34
C ASP A 278 -16.19 8.77 2.22
N ILE A 279 -16.51 10.02 2.55
CA ILE A 279 -15.53 11.08 2.79
C ILE A 279 -14.39 10.57 3.69
N GLY A 280 -13.14 10.92 3.39
CA GLY A 280 -11.97 10.34 4.08
C GLY A 280 -11.79 10.78 5.54
N TYR A 281 -12.36 11.92 5.94
CA TYR A 281 -12.16 12.57 7.24
C TYR A 281 -13.37 12.36 8.15
N HIS A 282 -13.17 12.31 9.48
CA HIS A 282 -14.26 12.21 10.45
C HIS A 282 -14.86 13.58 10.79
N PHE A 283 -14.05 14.64 10.72
CA PHE A 283 -14.49 16.01 10.94
C PHE A 283 -13.98 16.94 9.85
N VAL A 284 -14.80 17.90 9.45
CA VAL A 284 -14.41 18.97 8.53
C VAL A 284 -14.73 20.32 9.15
N ILE A 285 -13.78 21.26 9.16
CA ILE A 285 -13.96 22.62 9.68
C ILE A 285 -13.99 23.57 8.49
N ASP A 286 -15.10 24.28 8.30
CA ASP A 286 -15.23 25.24 7.20
C ASP A 286 -14.65 26.63 7.52
N GLY A 287 -14.72 27.55 6.56
CA GLY A 287 -14.14 28.89 6.69
C GLY A 287 -14.76 29.74 7.81
N ALA A 288 -15.99 29.43 8.23
CA ALA A 288 -16.65 30.08 9.37
C ALA A 288 -16.35 29.41 10.72
N GLY A 289 -15.49 28.38 10.75
CA GLY A 289 -15.19 27.60 11.94
C GLY A 289 -16.25 26.56 12.30
N ARG A 290 -17.26 26.31 11.44
CA ARG A 290 -18.27 25.31 11.77
C ARG A 290 -17.68 23.90 11.62
N ILE A 291 -17.83 23.08 12.66
CA ILE A 291 -17.37 21.69 12.66
C ILE A 291 -18.49 20.82 12.10
N TRP A 292 -18.21 20.11 11.02
CA TRP A 292 -19.12 19.19 10.36
C TRP A 292 -18.70 17.75 10.61
N GLU A 293 -19.68 16.91 10.90
CA GLU A 293 -19.51 15.46 10.92
C GLU A 293 -19.24 14.95 9.49
N GLY A 294 -18.07 14.37 9.28
CA GLY A 294 -17.70 13.64 8.09
C GLY A 294 -18.04 12.16 8.24
N ARG A 295 -17.08 11.28 7.99
CA ARG A 295 -17.22 9.83 8.16
C ARG A 295 -17.57 9.49 9.61
N PRO A 296 -18.61 8.66 9.86
CA PRO A 296 -18.95 8.25 11.22
C PRO A 296 -17.79 7.55 11.92
N LEU A 297 -17.55 7.87 13.19
CA LEU A 297 -16.46 7.29 14.01
C LEU A 297 -16.57 5.78 14.26
N VAL A 298 -17.67 5.15 13.86
CA VAL A 298 -17.83 3.69 13.88
C VAL A 298 -16.93 3.02 12.83
N TRP A 299 -16.46 3.77 11.83
CA TRP A 299 -15.62 3.32 10.73
C TRP A 299 -14.26 4.02 10.76
N GLN A 300 -13.20 3.32 10.35
CA GLN A 300 -11.89 3.93 10.13
C GLN A 300 -11.95 4.98 9.02
N GLY A 301 -11.10 6.00 9.13
CA GLY A 301 -10.89 7.02 8.10
C GLY A 301 -10.21 6.48 6.84
N ALA A 302 -10.09 7.34 5.83
CA ALA A 302 -9.28 7.11 4.64
C ALA A 302 -8.49 8.38 4.31
N HIS A 303 -7.64 8.82 5.23
CA HIS A 303 -6.97 10.12 5.14
C HIS A 303 -5.45 10.07 5.37
N ALA A 304 -4.91 8.98 5.92
CA ALA A 304 -3.52 8.90 6.36
C ALA A 304 -2.58 8.08 5.44
N GLY A 305 -2.96 7.87 4.17
CA GLY A 305 -2.11 7.24 3.15
C GLY A 305 -2.13 5.69 3.08
N ASN A 306 -2.34 4.97 4.19
CA ASN A 306 -2.53 3.51 4.17
C ASN A 306 -3.46 3.02 5.30
N ALA A 307 -3.82 1.74 5.29
CA ALA A 307 -4.74 1.17 6.27
C ALA A 307 -4.20 1.23 7.72
N ASP A 308 -2.90 0.97 7.91
CA ASP A 308 -2.26 0.96 9.23
C ASP A 308 -2.25 2.35 9.87
N LEU A 309 -1.98 3.38 9.08
CA LEU A 309 -2.00 4.77 9.56
C LEU A 309 -3.42 5.28 9.80
N ASN A 310 -4.45 4.70 9.17
CA ASN A 310 -5.85 5.04 9.44
C ASN A 310 -6.42 4.28 10.65
N ARG A 311 -5.76 3.22 11.13
CA ARG A 311 -6.15 2.45 12.32
C ARG A 311 -6.08 3.34 13.56
N GLY A 312 -7.17 3.35 14.35
CA GLY A 312 -7.28 4.13 15.59
C GLY A 312 -7.08 5.64 15.41
N ASN A 313 -7.27 6.18 14.20
CA ASN A 313 -6.87 7.54 13.84
C ASN A 313 -8.06 8.42 13.44
N ILE A 314 -8.26 9.53 14.16
CA ILE A 314 -9.26 10.54 13.80
C ILE A 314 -8.66 11.55 12.80
N GLY A 315 -9.13 11.53 11.56
CA GLY A 315 -8.89 12.60 10.59
C GLY A 315 -9.77 13.84 10.79
N ILE A 316 -9.14 15.02 10.90
CA ILE A 316 -9.78 16.34 10.89
C ILE A 316 -9.28 17.11 9.67
N CYS A 317 -10.16 17.68 8.85
CA CYS A 317 -9.77 18.47 7.67
C CYS A 317 -10.28 19.90 7.77
N LEU A 318 -9.42 20.89 7.53
CA LEU A 318 -9.82 22.28 7.43
C LEU A 318 -10.00 22.65 5.95
N MET A 319 -11.14 23.25 5.58
CA MET A 319 -11.33 23.82 4.25
C MET A 319 -10.37 24.99 4.03
N GLY A 320 -9.74 25.06 2.87
CA GLY A 320 -8.73 26.05 2.52
C GLY A 320 -7.36 25.45 2.22
N ASN A 321 -6.42 26.33 1.87
CA ASN A 321 -5.03 25.99 1.57
C ASN A 321 -4.05 26.76 2.48
N TYR A 322 -3.59 26.11 3.54
CA TYR A 322 -2.66 26.71 4.52
C TYR A 322 -1.16 26.62 4.16
N ASP A 323 -0.84 26.34 2.90
CA ASP A 323 0.45 26.75 2.32
C ASP A 323 0.41 28.21 1.83
N ARG A 324 -0.79 28.80 1.71
CA ARG A 324 -0.97 30.16 1.20
C ARG A 324 -1.76 31.05 2.14
N MET A 325 -2.53 30.45 3.04
CA MET A 325 -3.39 31.13 4.00
C MET A 325 -2.91 30.95 5.43
N ASP A 326 -3.17 31.94 6.27
CA ASP A 326 -3.15 31.76 7.72
C ASP A 326 -4.42 31.05 8.21
N VAL A 327 -4.31 30.41 9.38
CA VAL A 327 -5.46 29.82 10.06
C VAL A 327 -6.30 30.93 10.67
N SER A 328 -7.53 31.12 10.18
CA SER A 328 -8.41 32.17 10.68
C SER A 328 -8.74 31.98 12.17
N PRO A 329 -9.02 33.06 12.93
CA PRO A 329 -9.39 32.94 14.35
C PRO A 329 -10.58 32.01 14.61
N ALA A 330 -11.57 32.00 13.72
CA ALA A 330 -12.74 31.13 13.82
C ALA A 330 -12.37 29.64 13.65
N GLN A 331 -11.52 29.32 12.68
CA GLN A 331 -11.03 27.96 12.47
C GLN A 331 -10.07 27.53 13.58
N ALA A 332 -9.18 28.41 14.03
CA ALA A 332 -8.26 28.16 15.13
C ALA A 332 -8.99 27.85 16.45
N LYS A 333 -10.02 28.64 16.80
CA LYS A 333 -10.87 28.41 17.98
C LYS A 333 -11.55 27.04 17.91
N SER A 334 -12.11 26.72 16.76
CA SER A 334 -12.87 25.49 16.55
C SER A 334 -11.98 24.25 16.53
N LEU A 335 -10.83 24.34 15.88
CA LEU A 335 -9.82 23.28 15.88
C LEU A 335 -9.28 23.05 17.30
N THR A 336 -8.95 24.12 18.04
CA THR A 336 -8.50 24.01 19.44
C THR A 336 -9.53 23.29 20.30
N GLY A 337 -10.79 23.75 20.28
CA GLY A 337 -11.84 23.14 21.08
C GLY A 337 -12.12 21.68 20.70
N LEU A 338 -12.06 21.36 19.40
CA LEU A 338 -12.22 19.98 18.93
C LEU A 338 -11.06 19.07 19.35
N LEU A 339 -9.81 19.54 19.21
CA LEU A 339 -8.64 18.77 19.65
C LEU A 339 -8.66 18.55 21.16
N ASP A 340 -8.95 19.58 21.93
CA ASP A 340 -9.06 19.47 23.39
C ASP A 340 -10.13 18.44 23.77
N TRP A 341 -11.33 18.54 23.22
CA TRP A 341 -12.40 17.59 23.53
C TRP A 341 -12.06 16.14 23.11
N LEU A 342 -11.50 15.94 21.92
CA LEU A 342 -11.15 14.60 21.44
C LEU A 342 -10.00 13.97 22.24
N THR A 343 -8.96 14.75 22.55
CA THR A 343 -7.85 14.27 23.37
C THR A 343 -8.29 13.95 24.80
N ALA A 344 -9.24 14.71 25.37
CA ALA A 344 -9.89 14.38 26.63
C ALA A 344 -10.64 13.05 26.57
N THR A 345 -11.46 12.90 25.53
CA THR A 345 -12.44 11.82 25.39
C THR A 345 -11.78 10.48 25.14
N TYR A 346 -10.67 10.48 24.41
CA TYR A 346 -9.97 9.26 23.97
C TYR A 346 -8.59 9.10 24.61
N ALA A 347 -8.26 9.90 25.64
CA ALA A 347 -6.97 9.87 26.35
C ALA A 347 -5.75 9.94 25.40
N ILE A 348 -5.82 10.78 24.38
CA ILE A 348 -4.76 10.92 23.36
C ILE A 348 -3.74 11.95 23.85
N GLY A 349 -2.47 11.57 23.86
CA GLY A 349 -1.37 12.48 24.22
C GLY A 349 -1.19 13.59 23.17
N PRO A 350 -0.72 14.80 23.55
CA PRO A 350 -0.45 15.87 22.58
C PRO A 350 0.50 15.46 21.44
N SER A 351 1.46 14.56 21.71
CA SER A 351 2.40 13.99 20.72
C SER A 351 1.75 13.13 19.64
N ASP A 352 0.53 12.64 19.89
CA ASP A 352 -0.25 11.79 19.00
C ASP A 352 -1.27 12.57 18.17
N VAL A 353 -1.26 13.90 18.30
CA VAL A 353 -1.92 14.84 17.38
C VAL A 353 -0.90 15.34 16.37
N ARG A 354 -1.00 14.94 15.11
CA ARG A 354 -0.01 15.30 14.07
C ARG A 354 -0.66 15.91 12.84
N GLY A 355 0.08 16.76 12.13
CA GLY A 355 -0.27 17.09 10.76
C GLY A 355 0.00 15.90 9.83
N HIS A 356 -0.69 15.81 8.70
CA HIS A 356 -0.53 14.71 7.76
C HIS A 356 0.93 14.52 7.29
N GLY A 357 1.64 15.59 6.97
CA GLY A 357 3.03 15.56 6.53
C GLY A 357 3.98 15.04 7.61
N GLU A 358 3.76 15.44 8.87
CA GLU A 358 4.50 14.91 10.00
C GLU A 358 4.23 13.42 10.23
N LEU A 359 2.97 12.99 10.06
CA LEU A 359 2.63 11.57 10.15
C LEU A 359 3.32 10.75 9.04
N LEU A 360 3.27 11.20 7.78
CA LEU A 360 3.84 10.44 6.67
C LEU A 360 5.37 10.34 6.71
N LYS A 361 6.07 11.28 7.37
CA LYS A 361 7.51 11.17 7.61
C LYS A 361 7.90 9.94 8.46
N THR A 362 6.95 9.33 9.17
CA THR A 362 7.19 8.06 9.88
C THR A 362 7.25 6.84 8.96
N VAL A 363 6.92 7.00 7.67
CA VAL A 363 6.95 5.94 6.67
C VAL A 363 8.01 6.29 5.61
N PRO A 364 9.04 5.45 5.41
CA PRO A 364 10.09 5.70 4.43
C PRO A 364 9.54 6.00 3.02
N GLY A 365 10.12 7.01 2.36
CA GLY A 365 9.76 7.37 0.98
C GLY A 365 8.39 8.03 0.80
N ARG A 366 7.69 8.43 1.87
CA ARG A 366 6.39 9.10 1.82
C ARG A 366 6.51 10.54 2.30
N GLY A 367 5.77 11.44 1.67
CA GLY A 367 5.69 12.85 2.06
C GLY A 367 4.47 13.55 1.50
N THR A 368 4.06 14.63 2.16
CA THR A 368 3.00 15.53 1.69
C THR A 368 3.21 16.91 2.29
N ALA A 369 2.82 17.96 1.56
CA ALA A 369 2.76 19.33 2.08
C ALA A 369 1.60 19.53 3.07
N CYS A 370 0.55 18.71 2.99
CA CYS A 370 -0.59 18.74 3.92
C CYS A 370 -0.10 18.61 5.37
N PRO A 371 -0.60 19.40 6.35
CA PRO A 371 -1.74 20.30 6.27
C PRO A 371 -1.42 21.72 5.80
N GLY A 372 -0.24 21.94 5.22
CA GLY A 372 0.30 23.24 4.86
C GLY A 372 1.11 23.85 6.01
N HIS A 373 2.12 24.65 5.69
CA HIS A 373 3.08 25.12 6.70
C HIS A 373 2.45 25.97 7.81
N ASN A 374 1.44 26.79 7.52
CA ASN A 374 0.81 27.65 8.54
C ASN A 374 -0.04 26.83 9.53
N LEU A 375 -0.78 25.85 9.03
CA LEU A 375 -1.54 24.95 9.89
C LEU A 375 -0.63 23.98 10.66
N GLN A 376 0.47 23.53 10.05
CA GLN A 376 1.49 22.73 10.74
C GLN A 376 2.13 23.51 11.91
N ARG A 377 2.43 24.80 11.71
CA ARG A 377 2.94 25.69 12.76
C ARG A 377 1.91 25.85 13.88
N PHE A 378 0.64 26.05 13.56
CA PHE A 378 -0.43 26.12 14.56
C PHE A 378 -0.47 24.87 15.45
N LEU A 379 -0.40 23.67 14.86
CA LEU A 379 -0.42 22.41 15.60
C LEU A 379 0.78 22.25 16.53
N GLN A 380 1.97 22.66 16.09
CA GLN A 380 3.17 22.66 16.92
C GLN A 380 2.98 23.54 18.17
N HIS A 381 2.47 24.76 17.99
CA HIS A 381 2.19 25.67 19.11
C HIS A 381 1.13 25.10 20.06
N TRP A 382 0.05 24.52 19.52
CA TRP A 382 -0.97 23.87 20.34
C TRP A 382 -0.38 22.74 21.19
N ARG A 383 0.46 21.88 20.60
CA ARG A 383 1.13 20.78 21.33
C ARG A 383 2.04 21.29 22.44
N SER A 384 2.91 22.27 22.15
CA SER A 384 3.84 22.81 23.14
C SER A 384 3.11 23.39 24.36
N ARG A 385 2.00 24.12 24.13
CA ARG A 385 1.17 24.65 25.23
C ARG A 385 0.55 23.54 26.07
N ARG A 386 0.06 22.47 25.45
CA ARG A 386 -0.55 21.33 26.15
C ARG A 386 0.48 20.50 26.91
N GLN A 387 1.68 20.31 26.34
CA GLN A 387 2.79 19.64 27.02
C GLN A 387 3.24 20.43 28.26
N ALA A 388 3.35 21.75 28.18
CA ALA A 388 3.68 22.59 29.34
C ALA A 388 2.67 22.43 30.49
N VAL A 389 1.37 22.38 30.18
CA VAL A 389 0.30 22.14 31.18
C VAL A 389 0.41 20.75 31.80
N VAL A 390 0.76 19.73 31.02
CA VAL A 390 0.96 18.36 31.52
C VAL A 390 2.20 18.28 32.42
N SER A 391 3.30 18.94 32.05
CA SER A 391 4.54 18.94 32.84
C SER A 391 4.42 19.70 34.16
N ALA A 392 3.83 20.89 34.16
CA ALA A 392 3.68 21.73 35.35
C ALA A 392 2.85 21.08 36.47
N ARG A 393 1.99 20.11 36.14
CA ARG A 393 1.16 19.35 37.09
C ARG A 393 1.77 18.02 37.55
N LYS A 394 2.90 17.60 36.99
CA LYS A 394 3.67 16.45 37.50
C LYS A 394 4.69 16.85 38.57
N THR A 395 5.05 18.14 38.60
CA THR A 395 6.10 18.71 39.45
C THR A 395 5.57 19.44 40.68
N GLY A 396 4.25 19.57 40.83
CA GLY A 396 3.58 20.11 42.01
C GLY A 396 2.39 19.23 42.34
#